data_AF-A0A6B0YM85-F1
#
_entry.id   AF-A0A6B0YM85-F1
#
_cell.length_a   1.000
_cell.length_b   1.000
_cell.length_c   1.000
_cell.angle_alpha   90.00
_cell.angle_beta   90.00
_cell.angle_gamma   90.00
#
_symmetry.space_group_name_H-M   'P 1'
#
loop_
_entity.id
_entity.type
_entity.pdbx_description
1 polymer ?
#
loop_
_entity_poly.entity_id
_entity_poly.type
_entity_poly.pdbx_seq_one_letter_code
_entity_poly.pdbx_strand_id
1 'polypeptide(L)'
;PSDESRRPSAAVDPRASVSQPNLLLRDFLQERWKGVAPILWGQQLRQERLDELIYLSILNADHLPVDDEESPLSSFYRSGSSPSTPGP
;
A
#
# COMPACT_ATOMS: atom_id res chain seq x y z
N PRO A 1 -39.81 30.44 -12.84
CA PRO A 1 -39.97 29.98 -11.45
C PRO A 1 -40.42 28.51 -11.42
N SER A 2 -39.69 27.58 -10.81
CA SER A 2 -38.50 27.67 -9.94
C SER A 2 -37.66 26.40 -10.21
N ASP A 3 -36.35 26.44 -10.41
CA ASP A 3 -35.31 26.57 -9.38
C ASP A 3 -35.67 25.93 -8.03
N GLU A 4 -35.58 24.59 -7.95
CA GLU A 4 -35.44 23.80 -6.70
C GLU A 4 -35.22 22.30 -7.05
N SER A 5 -34.00 21.88 -7.38
CA SER A 5 -33.62 20.44 -7.45
C SER A 5 -32.14 20.12 -7.61
N ARG A 6 -31.22 21.11 -7.55
CA ARG A 6 -29.79 20.81 -7.43
C ARG A 6 -29.49 20.37 -5.99
N ARG A 7 -29.90 19.13 -5.66
CA ARG A 7 -29.49 18.47 -4.42
C ARG A 7 -27.97 18.64 -4.29
N PRO A 8 -27.45 19.05 -3.12
CA PRO A 8 -26.02 19.04 -2.91
C PRO A 8 -25.55 17.61 -3.10
N SER A 9 -24.73 17.38 -4.14
CA SER A 9 -23.99 16.13 -4.27
C SER A 9 -23.26 15.94 -2.95
N ALA A 10 -23.55 14.85 -2.24
CA ALA A 10 -22.92 14.56 -0.95
C ALA A 10 -21.42 14.78 -1.13
N ALA A 11 -20.82 15.63 -0.29
CA ALA A 11 -19.45 16.05 -0.47
C ALA A 11 -18.56 14.81 -0.35
N VAL A 12 -18.15 14.27 -1.49
CA VAL A 12 -17.16 13.19 -1.57
C VAL A 12 -15.93 13.75 -0.90
N ASP A 13 -15.55 13.17 0.24
CA ASP A 13 -14.29 13.54 0.87
C ASP A 13 -13.18 13.27 -0.17
N PRO A 14 -12.46 14.30 -0.64
CA PRO A 14 -11.42 14.11 -1.64
C PRO A 14 -10.33 13.16 -1.15
N ARG A 15 -10.17 12.96 0.16
CA ARG A 15 -9.29 11.95 0.76
C ARG A 15 -9.81 10.53 0.47
N ALA A 16 -11.08 10.26 0.74
CA ALA A 16 -11.68 8.93 0.51
C ALA A 16 -11.59 8.47 -0.96
N SER A 17 -11.64 9.39 -1.91
CA SER A 17 -11.47 9.07 -3.34
C SER A 17 -10.03 8.66 -3.74
N VAL A 18 -9.01 9.07 -2.96
CA VAL A 18 -7.60 8.74 -3.22
C VAL A 18 -7.06 7.63 -2.31
N SER A 19 -7.69 7.36 -1.16
CA SER A 19 -7.30 6.26 -0.26
C SER A 19 -7.33 4.89 -0.96
N GLN A 20 -8.34 4.62 -1.81
CA GLN A 20 -8.41 3.37 -2.58
C GLN A 20 -7.24 3.19 -3.57
N PRO A 21 -6.94 4.14 -4.50
CA PRO A 21 -5.73 4.09 -5.32
C PRO A 21 -4.43 3.96 -4.52
N ASN A 22 -4.31 4.66 -3.39
CA ASN A 22 -3.11 4.62 -2.55
C ASN A 22 -2.90 3.24 -1.91
N LEU A 23 -3.98 2.59 -1.46
CA LEU A 23 -3.96 1.22 -0.94
C LEU A 23 -3.52 0.23 -2.04
N LEU A 24 -4.13 0.29 -3.22
CA LEU A 24 -3.78 -0.58 -4.35
C LEU A 24 -2.32 -0.39 -4.80
N LEU A 25 -1.81 0.83 -4.78
CA LEU A 25 -0.41 1.13 -5.07
C LEU A 25 0.53 0.51 -4.02
N ARG A 26 0.22 0.65 -2.73
CA ARG A 26 1.01 0.05 -1.64
C ARG A 26 1.06 -1.48 -1.75
N ASP A 27 -0.08 -2.11 -2.01
CA ASP A 27 -0.20 -3.55 -2.22
C ASP A 27 0.64 -4.02 -3.42
N PHE A 28 0.55 -3.32 -4.55
CA PHE A 28 1.32 -3.65 -5.75
C PHE A 28 2.84 -3.57 -5.50
N LEU A 29 3.31 -2.53 -4.80
CA LEU A 29 4.73 -2.39 -4.47
C LEU A 29 5.19 -3.47 -3.48
N GLN A 30 4.37 -3.82 -2.48
CA GLN A 30 4.64 -4.96 -1.58
C GLN A 30 4.76 -6.27 -2.37
N GLU A 31 3.79 -6.57 -3.24
CA GLU A 31 3.75 -7.78 -4.05
C GLU A 31 4.91 -7.87 -5.06
N ARG A 32 5.50 -6.74 -5.47
CA ARG A 32 6.65 -6.69 -6.38
C ARG A 32 7.97 -7.12 -5.72
N TRP A 33 8.26 -6.69 -4.49
CA TRP A 33 9.53 -7.00 -3.81
C TRP A 33 9.45 -8.09 -2.72
N LYS A 34 8.25 -8.62 -2.42
CA LYS A 34 8.13 -9.76 -1.50
C LYS A 34 9.02 -10.92 -1.95
N GLY A 35 9.82 -11.47 -1.02
CA GLY A 35 10.68 -12.63 -1.29
C GLY A 35 11.86 -12.40 -2.25
N VAL A 36 12.09 -11.18 -2.76
CA VAL A 36 13.21 -10.89 -3.68
C VAL A 36 14.57 -10.92 -2.95
N ALA A 37 14.63 -10.35 -1.74
CA ALA A 37 15.85 -10.25 -0.94
C ALA A 37 16.55 -11.60 -0.60
N PRO A 38 15.86 -12.69 -0.19
CA PRO A 38 16.53 -13.96 0.10
C PRO A 38 17.08 -14.70 -1.13
N ILE A 39 16.67 -14.33 -2.36
CA ILE A 39 17.10 -14.99 -3.60
C ILE A 39 18.34 -14.31 -4.20
N LEU A 40 18.50 -12.99 -4.00
CA LEU A 40 19.50 -12.17 -4.69
C LEU A 40 20.67 -11.77 -3.80
N TRP A 41 21.86 -11.74 -4.40
CA TRP A 41 23.12 -11.52 -3.70
C TRP A 41 24.00 -10.50 -4.45
N GLY A 42 24.95 -9.89 -3.74
CA GLY A 42 26.00 -9.06 -4.34
C GLY A 42 25.47 -7.84 -5.12
N GLN A 43 25.77 -7.78 -6.42
CA GLN A 43 25.36 -6.65 -7.27
C GLN A 43 23.87 -6.69 -7.64
N GLN A 44 23.27 -7.86 -7.83
CA GLN A 44 21.84 -7.96 -8.16
C GLN A 44 20.98 -7.44 -7.00
N LEU A 45 21.32 -7.77 -5.76
CA LEU A 45 20.65 -7.22 -4.59
C LEU A 45 20.79 -5.68 -4.50
N ARG A 46 21.93 -5.12 -4.92
CA ARG A 46 22.12 -3.65 -4.97
C ARG A 46 21.32 -2.97 -6.07
N GLN A 47 21.15 -3.60 -7.23
CA GLN A 47 20.30 -3.07 -8.30
C GLN A 47 18.83 -3.10 -7.87
N GLU A 48 18.32 -4.23 -7.37
CA GLU A 48 16.92 -4.30 -6.92
C GLU A 48 16.59 -3.32 -5.78
N ARG A 49 17.54 -3.07 -4.86
CA ARG A 49 17.38 -2.04 -3.81
C ARG A 49 17.43 -0.60 -4.37
N LEU A 50 18.20 -0.37 -5.43
CA LEU A 50 18.16 0.92 -6.14
C LEU A 50 16.82 1.08 -6.86
N ASP A 51 16.33 0.05 -7.53
CA ASP A 51 15.05 0.05 -8.23
C ASP A 51 13.89 0.27 -7.24
N GLU A 52 13.88 -0.40 -6.09
CA GLU A 52 12.91 -0.17 -5.00
C GLU A 52 12.88 1.32 -4.58
N LEU A 53 14.05 1.93 -4.34
CA LEU A 53 14.15 3.34 -3.99
C LEU A 53 13.68 4.28 -5.12
N ILE A 54 13.95 3.94 -6.38
CA ILE A 54 13.47 4.68 -7.56
C ILE A 54 11.95 4.67 -7.61
N TYR A 55 11.31 3.51 -7.43
CA TYR A 55 9.84 3.41 -7.43
C TYR A 55 9.22 4.15 -6.24
N LEU A 56 9.76 3.99 -5.03
CA LEU A 56 9.27 4.68 -3.84
C LEU A 56 9.34 6.21 -4.04
N SER A 57 10.47 6.72 -4.53
CA SER A 57 10.68 8.15 -4.74
C SER A 57 9.85 8.73 -5.89
N ILE A 58 9.81 8.09 -7.07
CA ILE A 58 9.06 8.59 -8.23
C ILE A 58 7.54 8.59 -7.97
N LEU A 59 7.04 7.57 -7.26
CA LEU A 59 5.62 7.46 -6.93
C LEU A 59 5.25 8.12 -5.61
N ASN A 60 6.23 8.73 -4.92
CA ASN A 60 6.06 9.36 -3.60
C ASN A 60 5.37 8.42 -2.58
N ALA A 61 5.69 7.12 -2.69
CA ALA A 61 4.97 6.03 -2.04
C ALA A 61 5.31 5.90 -0.55
N ASP A 62 6.52 6.33 -0.17
CA ASP A 62 7.01 6.46 1.20
C ASP A 62 6.29 7.55 2.01
N HIS A 63 5.68 8.52 1.32
CA HIS A 63 4.88 9.60 1.90
C HIS A 63 3.36 9.38 1.83
N LEU A 64 2.90 8.20 1.38
CA LEU A 64 1.46 7.90 1.35
C LEU A 64 0.87 7.80 2.76
N PRO A 65 -0.35 8.30 2.98
CA PRO A 65 -0.99 8.21 4.29
C PRO A 65 -1.16 6.75 4.69
N VAL A 66 -0.92 6.47 5.97
CA VAL A 66 -1.32 5.23 6.63
C VAL A 66 -2.75 5.45 7.14
N ASP A 67 -3.71 5.47 6.21
CA ASP A 67 -5.13 5.43 6.54
C ASP A 67 -5.46 4.06 7.16
N ASP A 68 -6.53 3.96 7.98
CA ASP A 68 -6.94 2.73 8.68
C ASP A 68 -7.47 1.61 7.75
N GLU A 69 -7.50 1.85 6.43
CA GLU A 69 -7.88 0.90 5.40
C GLU A 69 -6.81 -0.21 5.27
N GLU A 70 -6.94 -1.29 6.03
CA GLU A 70 -6.03 -2.44 5.93
C GLU A 70 -6.37 -3.31 4.71
N SER A 71 -5.37 -3.52 3.84
CA SER A 71 -5.52 -4.42 2.69
C SER A 71 -5.77 -5.87 3.12
N PRO A 72 -6.66 -6.62 2.41
CA PRO A 72 -6.83 -8.05 2.61
C PRO A 72 -5.54 -8.87 2.32
N LEU A 73 -4.60 -8.33 1.54
CA LEU A 73 -3.27 -8.93 1.38
C LEU A 73 -2.39 -8.68 2.60
N SER A 74 -2.40 -7.45 3.14
CA SER A 74 -1.60 -7.09 4.32
C SER A 74 -1.98 -7.93 5.55
N SER A 75 -3.27 -8.12 5.81
CA SER A 75 -3.77 -8.96 6.90
C SER A 75 -3.38 -10.44 6.76
N PHE A 76 -3.37 -10.99 5.53
CA PHE A 76 -2.90 -12.36 5.26
C PHE A 76 -1.42 -12.55 5.67
N TYR A 77 -0.53 -11.63 5.26
CA TYR A 77 0.89 -11.73 5.60
C TYR A 77 1.17 -11.43 7.08
N ARG A 78 0.41 -10.53 7.71
CA ARG A 78 0.47 -10.29 9.17
C ARG A 78 0.14 -11.57 9.95
N SER A 79 -0.92 -12.27 9.57
CA SER A 79 -1.38 -13.51 10.22
C SER A 79 -0.34 -14.64 10.17
N GLY A 80 0.43 -14.75 9.08
CA GLY A 80 1.47 -15.77 8.90
C GLY A 80 2.70 -15.61 9.79
N SER A 81 2.83 -14.51 10.53
CA SER A 81 4.02 -14.18 11.34
C SER A 81 3.82 -14.29 12.86
N SER A 82 2.62 -14.68 13.32
CA SER A 82 2.40 -14.92 14.75
C SER A 82 3.25 -16.12 15.19
N PRO A 83 4.27 -15.93 16.07
CA PRO A 83 5.02 -17.06 16.57
C PRO A 83 4.06 -17.88 17.43
N SER A 84 3.82 -19.13 17.06
CA SER A 84 3.10 -20.08 17.89
C SER A 84 3.96 -20.38 19.12
N THR A 85 3.85 -19.52 20.14
CA THR A 85 4.52 -19.67 21.43
C THR A 85 4.13 -21.04 22.01
N PRO A 86 5.08 -21.99 22.13
CA PRO A 86 4.80 -23.23 22.83
C PRO A 86 4.55 -22.86 24.30
N GLY A 87 3.38 -23.24 24.82
CA GLY A 87 3.08 -23.11 26.24
C GLY A 87 4.06 -23.95 27.09
N PRO A 88 4.22 -23.60 28.38
CA PRO A 88 5.17 -24.26 29.29
C PRO A 88 4.83 -25.73 29.59
#